data_AF-A0AAV1MCH5-F1
#
_entry.id   AF-A0AAV1MCH5-F1
#
_cell.length_a   1.000
_cell.length_b   1.000
_cell.length_c   1.000
_cell.angle_alpha   90.00
_cell.angle_beta   90.00
_cell.angle_gamma   90.00
#
_symmetry.space_group_name_H-M   'P 1'
#
loop_
_entity.id
_entity.type
_entity.pdbx_description
1 polymer ?
#
loop_
_entity_poly.entity_id
_entity_poly.type
_entity_poly.pdbx_seq_one_letter_code
_entity_poly.pdbx_strand_id
1 'polypeptide(L)'
;MDLLNSMKNLTIKHLQNEGDQQFFKSIAADIDEIPTEIVLAEYTDKILLIVSQYQKIGSMLMIQKDQVHSPLGTDDIYTTKVIFGATGEEQQVAARYLAEAIKINKPLCIFINLKSYDIETVKACKDIILDLKQEKKVILINLDPANERISYDCDIDIRKLIVLEEVMDQYNLGPNGALLYCMKYLEENIDWLVDQIKGEHGTNFVFDLPGQVELYCHHDTIRNIFSKLNENGNLQLCVVHLVDSHHCSDAGKFIAALMLSLTAMLKIALPHINLLTKVDLLKKHMDKLEFGIDFYTEVLDLNYLLDSLDTDNFTNKYKKLNSALISIIEDYSLVSFQLVNMFKEESLMCVKNLVDKANGYVFKAEEGRHINSMLACAMGINEPNDVDNL
;
A
#
# COMPACT_ATOMS: atom_id res chain seq x y z
N MET A 1 -14.48 8.25 -8.31
CA MET A 1 -14.03 8.14 -6.91
C MET A 1 -12.53 8.07 -6.98
N ASP A 2 -11.85 9.10 -6.50
CA ASP A 2 -10.40 9.23 -6.60
C ASP A 2 -9.70 8.12 -5.82
N LEU A 3 -8.64 7.55 -6.41
CA LEU A 3 -7.77 6.58 -5.75
C LEU A 3 -7.30 7.09 -4.38
N LEU A 4 -7.01 8.39 -4.26
CA LEU A 4 -6.66 9.05 -3.00
C LEU A 4 -7.77 8.94 -1.95
N ASN A 5 -9.04 9.15 -2.34
CA ASN A 5 -10.18 8.98 -1.45
C ASN A 5 -10.34 7.53 -1.03
N SER A 6 -10.15 6.57 -1.94
CA SER A 6 -10.20 5.15 -1.59
C SER A 6 -9.04 4.73 -0.68
N MET A 7 -7.81 5.22 -0.92
CA MET A 7 -6.64 4.97 -0.06
C MET A 7 -6.78 5.62 1.32
N LYS A 8 -7.31 6.85 1.39
CA LYS A 8 -7.66 7.51 2.65
C LYS A 8 -8.72 6.70 3.40
N ASN A 9 -9.78 6.27 2.72
CA ASN A 9 -10.85 5.46 3.31
C ASN A 9 -10.39 4.07 3.75
N LEU A 10 -9.46 3.42 3.03
CA LEU A 10 -8.83 2.17 3.43
C LEU A 10 -7.97 2.30 4.69
N THR A 11 -7.60 3.53 5.04
CA THR A 11 -6.81 3.82 6.23
C THR A 11 -7.65 4.42 7.37
N ILE A 12 -8.83 4.98 7.07
CA ILE A 12 -9.70 5.71 8.03
C ILE A 12 -11.06 5.03 8.29
N LYS A 13 -11.57 4.13 7.42
CA LYS A 13 -12.89 3.51 7.66
C LYS A 13 -12.80 2.31 8.59
N HIS A 14 -13.32 2.50 9.80
CA HIS A 14 -13.97 1.44 10.56
C HIS A 14 -15.08 0.80 9.70
N LEU A 15 -14.89 -0.47 9.33
CA LEU A 15 -15.93 -1.25 8.66
C LEU A 15 -17.08 -1.50 9.65
N GLN A 16 -18.18 -0.76 9.50
CA GLN A 16 -19.50 -1.26 9.83
C GLN A 16 -20.20 -1.60 8.51
N ASN A 17 -20.20 -2.88 8.12
CA ASN A 17 -21.40 -3.56 7.65
C ASN A 17 -21.22 -5.08 7.46
N GLU A 18 -22.15 -5.78 8.10
CA GLU A 18 -22.72 -7.12 7.88
C GLU A 18 -21.93 -8.13 7.02
N GLY A 19 -21.14 -8.95 7.71
CA GLY A 19 -20.61 -10.22 7.21
C GLY A 19 -19.18 -10.46 7.67
N ASP A 20 -18.99 -10.88 8.94
CA ASP A 20 -17.75 -11.41 9.55
C ASP A 20 -16.42 -11.11 8.81
N GLN A 21 -16.13 -9.83 8.53
CA GLN A 21 -14.87 -9.42 7.91
C GLN A 21 -13.83 -9.14 8.99
N GLN A 22 -12.75 -9.90 8.87
CA GLN A 22 -11.71 -10.09 9.85
C GLN A 22 -10.58 -9.10 9.55
N PHE A 23 -10.28 -8.17 10.47
CA PHE A 23 -9.09 -7.34 10.36
C PHE A 23 -7.89 -8.14 10.84
N PHE A 24 -6.88 -8.34 9.98
CA PHE A 24 -5.64 -9.03 10.32
C PHE A 24 -4.44 -8.12 10.08
N LYS A 25 -3.57 -8.00 11.09
CA LYS A 25 -2.26 -7.37 10.98
C LYS A 25 -1.23 -8.32 11.60
N SER A 26 -0.11 -8.54 10.92
CA SER A 26 0.99 -9.34 11.44
C SER A 26 2.32 -8.65 11.24
N ILE A 27 3.31 -9.05 12.03
CA ILE A 27 4.69 -8.64 11.89
C ILE A 27 5.60 -9.75 12.42
N ALA A 28 6.71 -9.98 11.72
CA ALA A 28 7.82 -10.77 12.22
C ALA A 28 9.00 -9.86 12.54
N ALA A 29 9.42 -9.83 13.79
CA ALA A 29 10.51 -9.01 14.29
C ALA A 29 11.49 -9.84 15.11
N ASP A 30 12.76 -9.47 15.13
CA ASP A 30 13.76 -10.15 15.95
C ASP A 30 13.78 -9.49 17.34
N ILE A 31 13.28 -10.20 18.35
CA ILE A 31 13.29 -9.76 19.76
C ILE A 31 14.30 -10.62 20.49
N ASP A 32 15.31 -10.00 21.10
CA ASP A 32 16.40 -10.70 21.78
C ASP A 32 17.13 -11.72 20.88
N GLU A 33 17.39 -11.34 19.63
CA GLU A 33 17.98 -12.18 18.57
C GLU A 33 17.14 -13.41 18.17
N ILE A 34 15.86 -13.44 18.59
CA ILE A 34 14.94 -14.54 18.29
C ILE A 34 13.82 -14.04 17.37
N PRO A 35 13.62 -14.71 16.23
CA PRO A 35 12.48 -14.44 15.36
C PRO A 35 11.17 -14.56 16.15
N THR A 36 10.45 -13.46 16.25
CA THR A 36 9.18 -13.34 16.98
C THR A 36 8.08 -12.94 16.00
N GLU A 37 7.07 -13.77 15.90
CA GLU A 37 5.87 -13.52 15.10
C GLU A 37 4.77 -12.95 16.00
N ILE A 38 4.21 -11.81 15.60
CA ILE A 38 3.10 -11.16 16.28
C ILE A 38 1.97 -11.00 15.28
N VAL A 39 0.79 -11.53 15.62
CA VAL A 39 -0.44 -11.43 14.83
C VAL A 39 -1.52 -10.80 15.67
N LEU A 40 -2.09 -9.70 15.21
CA LEU A 40 -3.25 -9.04 15.79
C LEU A 40 -4.43 -9.15 14.82
N ALA A 41 -5.49 -9.83 15.25
CA ALA A 41 -6.75 -9.88 14.53
C ALA A 41 -7.87 -9.26 15.36
N GLU A 42 -8.70 -8.44 14.73
CA GLU A 42 -9.88 -7.87 15.38
C GLU A 42 -11.16 -8.43 14.76
N TYR A 43 -11.97 -9.09 15.60
CA TYR A 43 -13.28 -9.60 15.26
C TYR A 43 -14.37 -8.71 15.86
N THR A 44 -15.62 -8.96 15.45
CA THR A 44 -16.80 -8.24 15.94
C THR A 44 -16.95 -8.37 17.45
N ASP A 45 -16.74 -9.56 18.02
CA ASP A 45 -16.96 -9.89 19.42
C ASP A 45 -15.68 -9.97 20.27
N LYS A 46 -14.50 -10.09 19.66
CA LYS A 46 -13.23 -10.32 20.36
C LYS A 46 -12.02 -9.83 19.57
N ILE A 47 -10.89 -9.70 20.25
CA ILE A 47 -9.58 -9.47 19.65
C ILE A 47 -8.78 -10.77 19.79
N LEU A 48 -8.05 -11.18 18.76
CA LEU A 48 -7.08 -12.27 18.81
C LEU A 48 -5.67 -11.68 18.70
N LEU A 49 -4.80 -12.04 19.63
CA LEU A 49 -3.39 -11.69 19.60
C LEU A 49 -2.56 -12.97 19.71
N ILE A 50 -1.65 -13.19 18.78
CA ILE A 50 -0.68 -14.28 18.79
C ILE A 50 0.70 -13.65 18.89
N VAL A 51 1.51 -14.11 19.82
CA VAL A 51 2.91 -13.73 19.99
C VAL A 51 3.70 -15.03 20.16
N SER A 52 4.50 -15.41 19.17
CA SER A 52 5.23 -16.68 19.20
C SER A 52 6.68 -16.54 18.75
N GLN A 53 7.59 -17.11 19.54
CA GLN A 53 9.01 -17.27 19.21
C GLN A 53 9.38 -18.70 18.81
N TYR A 54 8.44 -19.65 18.93
CA TYR A 54 8.70 -21.09 18.76
C TYR A 54 7.95 -21.72 17.58
N GLN A 55 7.33 -20.92 16.71
CA GLN A 55 6.45 -21.40 15.63
C GLN A 55 5.35 -22.36 16.13
N LYS A 56 4.97 -22.21 17.41
CA LYS A 56 3.94 -22.99 18.11
C LYS A 56 2.99 -22.04 18.81
N ILE A 57 1.70 -22.32 18.68
CA ILE A 57 0.60 -21.50 19.18
C ILE A 57 0.56 -21.48 20.72
N GLY A 58 1.12 -22.49 21.40
CA GLY A 58 1.23 -22.50 22.86
C GLY A 58 -0.14 -22.59 23.56
N SER A 59 -0.24 -21.95 24.73
CA SER A 59 -1.45 -21.94 25.55
C SER A 59 -2.31 -20.70 25.27
N MET A 60 -3.63 -20.87 25.29
CA MET A 60 -4.61 -19.81 25.03
C MET A 60 -5.14 -19.21 26.33
N LEU A 61 -5.03 -17.89 26.45
CA LEU A 61 -5.61 -17.09 27.50
C LEU A 61 -6.75 -16.24 26.91
N MET A 62 -7.83 -16.08 27.67
CA MET A 62 -8.85 -15.08 27.41
C MET A 62 -8.70 -14.00 28.47
N ILE A 63 -8.65 -12.74 28.04
CA ILE A 63 -8.58 -11.57 28.92
C ILE A 63 -9.85 -10.77 28.76
N GLN A 64 -10.51 -10.49 29.87
CA GLN A 64 -11.68 -9.61 29.92
C GLN A 64 -11.32 -8.35 30.70
N LYS A 65 -11.84 -7.22 30.22
CA LYS A 65 -11.73 -5.94 30.90
C LYS A 65 -13.01 -5.72 31.69
N ASP A 66 -12.88 -5.66 33.01
CA ASP A 66 -13.95 -5.35 33.95
C ASP A 66 -13.69 -3.98 34.59
N GLN A 67 -14.75 -3.29 35.02
CA GLN A 67 -14.62 -2.02 35.74
C GLN A 67 -15.09 -2.17 37.18
N VAL A 68 -14.19 -1.90 38.12
CA VAL A 68 -14.54 -1.88 39.54
C VAL A 68 -14.76 -0.45 39.98
N HIS A 69 -15.94 -0.22 40.55
CA HIS A 69 -16.34 1.09 41.05
C HIS A 69 -16.01 1.17 42.53
N SER A 70 -15.11 2.07 42.89
CA SER A 70 -14.76 2.37 44.26
C SER A 70 -15.14 3.81 44.62
N PRO A 71 -15.24 4.17 45.92
CA PRO A 71 -15.45 5.56 46.34
C PRO A 71 -14.34 6.54 45.90
N LEU A 72 -13.19 6.02 45.46
CA LEU A 72 -12.01 6.79 45.03
C LEU A 72 -11.92 6.93 43.50
N GLY A 73 -12.78 6.23 42.74
CA GLY A 73 -12.76 6.24 41.28
C GLY A 73 -13.17 4.91 40.67
N THR A 74 -13.20 4.87 39.33
CA THR A 74 -13.41 3.67 38.53
C THR A 74 -12.07 3.15 38.03
N ASP A 75 -11.70 1.93 38.43
CA ASP A 75 -10.46 1.27 37.98
C ASP A 75 -10.78 0.15 36.99
N ASP A 76 -10.00 0.07 35.93
CA ASP A 76 -10.06 -1.01 34.96
C ASP A 76 -9.26 -2.22 35.50
N ILE A 77 -9.89 -3.40 35.55
CA ILE A 77 -9.28 -4.66 35.99
C ILE A 77 -9.30 -5.65 34.83
N TYR A 78 -8.16 -6.30 34.59
CA TYR A 78 -8.02 -7.31 33.54
C TYR A 78 -8.04 -8.72 34.15
N THR A 79 -9.14 -9.45 33.93
CA THR A 79 -9.31 -10.82 34.39
C THR A 79 -8.81 -11.81 33.33
N THR A 80 -8.00 -12.79 33.72
CA THR A 80 -7.44 -13.81 32.82
C THR A 80 -8.10 -15.16 33.06
N LYS A 81 -8.53 -15.84 32.00
CA LYS A 81 -9.03 -17.21 32.02
C LYS A 81 -8.24 -18.06 31.05
N VAL A 82 -7.68 -19.18 31.51
CA VAL A 82 -7.03 -20.16 30.62
C VAL A 82 -8.12 -20.93 29.87
N ILE A 83 -8.08 -20.88 28.53
CA ILE A 83 -9.03 -21.58 27.66
C ILE A 83 -8.44 -22.91 27.20
N PHE A 84 -7.14 -22.94 26.90
CA PHE A 84 -6.47 -24.12 26.38
C PHE A 84 -4.99 -24.16 26.84
N GLY A 85 -4.49 -25.36 27.15
CA GLY A 85 -3.11 -25.59 27.57
C GLY A 85 -2.86 -25.32 29.06
N ALA A 86 -1.58 -25.27 29.44
CA ALA A 86 -1.13 -24.93 30.78
C ALA A 86 -0.34 -23.62 30.71
N THR A 87 -0.60 -22.70 31.64
CA THR A 87 0.05 -21.38 31.67
C THR A 87 0.68 -21.14 33.03
N GLY A 88 1.91 -20.62 33.06
CA GLY A 88 2.56 -20.15 34.28
C GLY A 88 2.08 -18.77 34.71
N GLU A 89 2.46 -18.34 35.93
CA GLU A 89 2.13 -17.01 36.45
C GLU A 89 2.74 -15.88 35.60
N GLU A 90 4.00 -16.03 35.19
CA GLU A 90 4.72 -15.05 34.34
C GLU A 90 3.99 -14.79 33.02
N GLN A 91 3.49 -15.85 32.37
CA GLN A 91 2.73 -15.75 31.13
C GLN A 91 1.41 -15.01 31.33
N GLN A 92 0.71 -15.22 32.45
CA GLN A 92 -0.53 -14.50 32.76
C GLN A 92 -0.25 -13.02 33.05
N VAL A 93 0.84 -12.70 33.75
CA VAL A 93 1.25 -11.32 34.03
C VAL A 93 1.60 -10.58 32.74
N ALA A 94 2.40 -11.19 31.86
CA ALA A 94 2.72 -10.62 30.55
C ALA A 94 1.47 -10.39 29.70
N ALA A 95 0.54 -11.35 29.71
CA ALA A 95 -0.72 -11.24 28.97
C ALA A 95 -1.58 -10.07 29.46
N ARG A 96 -1.71 -9.89 30.79
CA ARG A 96 -2.43 -8.74 31.37
C ARG A 96 -1.76 -7.41 31.01
N TYR A 97 -0.43 -7.34 31.11
CA TYR A 97 0.32 -6.14 30.77
C TYR A 97 0.12 -5.76 29.29
N LEU A 98 0.16 -6.73 28.37
CA LEU A 98 -0.13 -6.48 26.95
C LEU A 98 -1.59 -6.04 26.74
N ALA A 99 -2.57 -6.69 27.39
CA ALA A 99 -3.98 -6.30 27.28
C ALA A 99 -4.25 -4.88 27.77
N GLU A 100 -3.63 -4.49 28.87
CA GLU A 100 -3.69 -3.12 29.41
C GLU A 100 -3.07 -2.11 28.46
N ALA A 101 -1.88 -2.41 27.93
CA ALA A 101 -1.20 -1.54 26.97
C ALA A 101 -2.02 -1.35 25.69
N ILE A 102 -2.62 -2.42 25.18
CA ILE A 102 -3.49 -2.41 24.00
C ILE A 102 -4.76 -1.60 24.26
N LYS A 103 -5.17 -1.37 25.52
CA LYS A 103 -6.46 -0.76 25.88
C LYS A 103 -7.63 -1.49 25.20
N ILE A 104 -7.77 -2.77 25.49
CA ILE A 104 -8.82 -3.61 24.90
C ILE A 104 -10.22 -3.08 25.28
N ASN A 105 -11.13 -3.08 24.31
CA ASN A 105 -12.55 -2.70 24.46
C ASN A 105 -13.50 -3.90 24.33
N LYS A 106 -12.96 -5.06 23.94
CA LYS A 106 -13.63 -6.36 23.77
C LYS A 106 -12.74 -7.43 24.43
N PRO A 107 -13.27 -8.63 24.72
CA PRO A 107 -12.46 -9.76 25.18
C PRO A 107 -11.26 -10.03 24.25
N LEU A 108 -10.09 -10.25 24.83
CA LEU A 108 -8.84 -10.55 24.10
C LEU A 108 -8.49 -12.02 24.27
N CYS A 109 -8.59 -12.79 23.19
CA CYS A 109 -7.96 -14.09 23.04
C CYS A 109 -6.47 -13.88 22.78
N ILE A 110 -5.59 -14.39 23.63
CA ILE A 110 -4.16 -14.22 23.49
C ILE A 110 -3.41 -15.55 23.59
N PHE A 111 -2.55 -15.78 22.61
CA PHE A 111 -1.57 -16.86 22.57
C PHE A 111 -0.19 -16.24 22.73
N ILE A 112 0.47 -16.42 23.88
CA ILE A 112 1.85 -15.93 24.07
C ILE A 112 2.76 -17.12 24.33
N ASN A 113 3.74 -17.31 23.47
CA ASN A 113 4.75 -18.35 23.58
C ASN A 113 6.14 -17.75 23.33
N LEU A 114 6.71 -17.18 24.40
CA LEU A 114 8.02 -16.52 24.40
C LEU A 114 9.05 -17.43 25.07
N LYS A 115 10.33 -17.27 24.71
CA LYS A 115 11.45 -17.97 25.33
C LYS A 115 11.67 -17.54 26.78
N SER A 116 11.54 -16.24 27.05
CA SER A 116 11.48 -15.67 28.40
C SER A 116 10.38 -14.61 28.47
N TYR A 117 9.85 -14.39 29.68
CA TYR A 117 8.83 -13.39 29.97
C TYR A 117 9.42 -12.19 30.72
N ASP A 118 10.68 -11.87 30.42
CA ASP A 118 11.39 -10.75 31.04
C ASP A 118 10.76 -9.41 30.63
N ILE A 119 10.92 -8.40 31.49
CA ILE A 119 10.30 -7.08 31.30
C ILE A 119 10.71 -6.45 29.97
N GLU A 120 11.96 -6.64 29.54
CA GLU A 120 12.49 -6.08 28.29
C GLU A 120 11.82 -6.72 27.06
N THR A 121 11.76 -8.05 27.00
CA THR A 121 11.10 -8.82 25.94
C THR A 121 9.62 -8.48 25.82
N VAL A 122 8.91 -8.39 26.95
CA VAL A 122 7.48 -8.07 26.98
C VAL A 122 7.24 -6.60 26.59
N LYS A 123 8.14 -5.67 26.95
CA LYS A 123 8.10 -4.29 26.47
C LYS A 123 8.32 -4.18 24.96
N ALA A 124 9.30 -4.89 24.40
CA ALA A 124 9.51 -4.92 22.96
C ALA A 124 8.27 -5.45 22.22
N CYS A 125 7.65 -6.53 22.73
CA CYS A 125 6.39 -7.03 22.17
C CYS A 125 5.29 -5.97 22.25
N LYS A 126 5.15 -5.26 23.38
CA LYS A 126 4.18 -4.19 23.54
C LYS A 126 4.37 -3.10 22.48
N ASP A 127 5.58 -2.60 22.30
CA ASP A 127 5.85 -1.49 21.40
C ASP A 127 5.50 -1.89 19.95
N ILE A 128 5.88 -3.10 19.53
CA ILE A 128 5.51 -3.67 18.23
C ILE A 128 3.99 -3.82 18.08
N ILE A 129 3.28 -4.30 19.12
CA ILE A 129 1.82 -4.45 19.08
C ILE A 129 1.13 -3.08 18.99
N LEU A 130 1.64 -2.06 19.68
CA LEU A 130 1.10 -0.70 19.61
C LEU A 130 1.30 -0.11 18.22
N ASP A 131 2.45 -0.32 17.61
CA ASP A 131 2.71 0.10 16.22
C ASP A 131 1.79 -0.63 15.23
N LEU A 132 1.54 -1.93 15.44
CA LEU A 132 0.55 -2.68 14.68
C LEU A 132 -0.86 -2.12 14.87
N LYS A 133 -1.23 -1.75 16.09
CA LYS A 133 -2.59 -1.27 16.39
C LYS A 133 -2.86 0.12 15.82
N GLN A 134 -1.85 0.99 15.77
CA GLN A 134 -2.02 2.36 15.28
C GLN A 134 -2.57 2.37 13.84
N GLU A 135 -3.59 3.20 13.63
CA GLU A 135 -4.00 3.60 12.29
C GLU A 135 -2.99 4.61 11.79
N LYS A 136 -2.29 4.28 10.69
CA LYS A 136 -1.30 5.18 10.10
C LYS A 136 -2.01 6.47 9.70
N LYS A 137 -1.62 7.60 10.30
CA LYS A 137 -2.13 8.90 9.89
C LYS A 137 -1.79 9.11 8.41
N VAL A 138 -2.80 9.40 7.59
CA VAL A 138 -2.61 9.72 6.17
C VAL A 138 -2.74 11.21 5.98
N ILE A 139 -1.73 11.82 5.37
CA ILE A 139 -1.72 13.23 4.96
C ILE A 139 -1.83 13.28 3.44
N LEU A 140 -2.87 13.94 2.94
CA LEU A 140 -3.13 14.11 1.51
C LEU A 140 -2.60 15.45 1.02
N ILE A 141 -1.78 15.41 -0.02
CA ILE A 141 -1.07 16.56 -0.56
C ILE A 141 -1.45 16.71 -2.03
N ASN A 142 -2.11 17.81 -2.38
CA ASN A 142 -2.38 18.18 -3.77
C ASN A 142 -1.24 19.03 -4.33
N LEU A 143 -0.54 18.49 -5.33
CA LEU A 143 0.48 19.19 -6.11
C LEU A 143 0.02 19.50 -7.55
N ASP A 144 -1.25 19.25 -7.89
CA ASP A 144 -1.84 19.70 -9.15
C ASP A 144 -2.51 21.08 -9.01
N PRO A 145 -1.91 22.16 -9.56
CA PRO A 145 -2.52 23.49 -9.50
C PRO A 145 -3.74 23.63 -10.43
N ALA A 146 -3.92 22.73 -11.41
CA ALA A 146 -5.07 22.73 -12.32
C ALA A 146 -6.31 22.04 -11.72
N ASN A 147 -6.19 21.39 -10.56
CA ASN A 147 -7.28 20.65 -9.93
C ASN A 147 -8.22 21.59 -9.16
N GLU A 148 -9.17 22.21 -9.86
CA GLU A 148 -10.13 23.15 -9.26
C GLU A 148 -11.09 22.48 -8.25
N ARG A 149 -11.51 21.23 -8.53
CA ARG A 149 -12.56 20.52 -7.78
C ARG A 149 -12.02 19.24 -7.16
N ILE A 150 -11.15 19.40 -6.17
CA ILE A 150 -10.66 18.29 -5.36
C ILE A 150 -11.86 17.59 -4.70
N SER A 151 -12.03 16.28 -4.97
CA SER A 151 -13.15 15.50 -4.44
C SER A 151 -12.90 14.96 -3.02
N TYR A 152 -11.75 15.32 -2.42
CA TYR A 152 -11.24 14.84 -1.15
C TYR A 152 -10.79 15.99 -0.25
N ASP A 153 -10.84 15.79 1.06
CA ASP A 153 -10.26 16.74 2.02
C ASP A 153 -8.74 16.65 1.97
N CYS A 154 -8.13 17.66 1.36
CA CYS A 154 -6.69 17.81 1.18
C CYS A 154 -6.09 18.60 2.35
N ASP A 155 -4.98 18.10 2.90
CA ASP A 155 -4.29 18.73 4.03
C ASP A 155 -3.35 19.85 3.56
N ILE A 156 -2.61 19.61 2.47
CA ILE A 156 -1.64 20.55 1.87
C ILE A 156 -1.96 20.72 0.39
N ASP A 157 -2.15 21.97 -0.06
CA ASP A 157 -2.58 22.26 -1.43
C ASP A 157 -1.68 23.33 -2.06
N ILE A 158 -1.02 22.97 -3.18
CA ILE A 158 -0.14 23.85 -3.96
C ILE A 158 -0.81 25.15 -4.38
N ARG A 159 -2.14 25.16 -4.53
CA ARG A 159 -2.90 26.37 -4.90
C ARG A 159 -2.78 27.50 -3.86
N LYS A 160 -2.37 27.18 -2.62
CA LYS A 160 -2.05 28.17 -1.58
C LYS A 160 -0.69 28.84 -1.80
N LEU A 161 0.19 28.22 -2.58
CA LEU A 161 1.51 28.75 -2.96
C LEU A 161 1.43 29.50 -4.30
N ILE A 162 0.78 28.91 -5.30
CA ILE A 162 0.69 29.46 -6.66
C ILE A 162 -0.62 29.04 -7.34
N VAL A 163 -1.29 30.00 -7.98
CA VAL A 163 -2.57 29.80 -8.66
C VAL A 163 -2.35 29.78 -10.18
N LEU A 164 -2.85 28.75 -10.86
CA LEU A 164 -2.57 28.52 -12.28
C LEU A 164 -3.10 29.66 -13.16
N GLU A 165 -4.32 30.13 -12.90
CA GLU A 165 -4.99 31.16 -13.69
C GLU A 165 -4.23 32.50 -13.61
N GLU A 166 -3.71 32.85 -12.43
CA GLU A 166 -2.90 34.06 -12.24
C GLU A 166 -1.59 33.99 -13.04
N VAL A 167 -0.97 32.81 -13.11
CA VAL A 167 0.24 32.59 -13.92
C VAL A 167 -0.07 32.69 -15.42
N MET A 168 -1.20 32.13 -15.86
CA MET A 168 -1.65 32.22 -17.25
C MET A 168 -1.82 33.68 -17.66
N ASP A 169 -2.51 34.48 -16.85
CA ASP A 169 -2.80 35.88 -17.12
C ASP A 169 -1.53 36.76 -17.05
N GLN A 170 -0.70 36.57 -16.03
CA GLN A 170 0.48 37.40 -15.80
C GLN A 170 1.56 37.19 -16.86
N TYR A 171 1.78 35.93 -17.28
CA TYR A 171 2.84 35.57 -18.22
C TYR A 171 2.33 35.31 -19.63
N ASN A 172 1.03 35.47 -19.89
CA ASN A 172 0.37 35.18 -21.16
C ASN A 172 0.70 33.77 -21.68
N LEU A 173 0.63 32.78 -20.77
CA LEU A 173 0.94 31.38 -21.03
C LEU A 173 -0.35 30.57 -21.24
N GLY A 174 -0.28 29.57 -22.11
CA GLY A 174 -1.32 28.53 -22.17
C GLY A 174 -1.28 27.60 -20.95
N PRO A 175 -2.32 26.78 -20.73
CA PRO A 175 -2.46 25.95 -19.53
C PRO A 175 -1.24 25.05 -19.23
N ASN A 176 -0.71 24.35 -20.23
CA ASN A 176 0.45 23.47 -20.05
C ASN A 176 1.74 24.24 -19.74
N GLY A 177 1.91 25.44 -20.30
CA GLY A 177 3.05 26.31 -20.03
C GLY A 177 3.00 26.89 -18.63
N ALA A 178 1.81 27.34 -18.21
CA ALA A 178 1.57 27.82 -16.86
C ALA A 178 1.74 26.70 -15.80
N LEU A 179 1.31 25.48 -16.12
CA LEU A 179 1.51 24.32 -15.24
C LEU A 179 2.99 24.01 -15.03
N LEU A 180 3.77 23.98 -16.12
CA LEU A 180 5.23 23.79 -16.02
C LEU A 180 5.88 24.90 -15.18
N TYR A 181 5.42 26.14 -15.33
CA TYR A 181 5.88 27.25 -14.50
C TYR A 181 5.55 27.01 -13.01
N CYS A 182 4.33 26.58 -12.69
CA CYS A 182 3.92 26.28 -11.32
C CYS A 182 4.80 25.19 -10.69
N MET A 183 5.12 24.14 -11.43
CA MET A 183 6.00 23.07 -10.92
C MET A 183 7.43 23.56 -10.69
N LYS A 184 7.97 24.41 -11.58
CA LYS A 184 9.29 25.03 -11.37
C LYS A 184 9.30 25.97 -10.18
N TYR A 185 8.23 26.74 -9.99
CA TYR A 185 8.08 27.62 -8.85
C TYR A 185 8.05 26.83 -7.53
N LEU A 186 7.35 25.68 -7.50
CA LEU A 186 7.38 24.75 -6.38
C LEU A 186 8.78 24.16 -6.15
N GLU A 187 9.51 23.80 -7.21
CA GLU A 187 10.87 23.26 -7.12
C GLU A 187 11.84 24.28 -6.48
N GLU A 188 11.73 25.56 -6.84
CA GLU A 188 12.52 26.65 -6.26
C GLU A 188 12.12 26.95 -4.80
N ASN A 189 10.82 26.81 -4.48
CA ASN A 189 10.26 27.09 -3.16
C ASN A 189 9.92 25.80 -2.39
N ILE A 190 10.72 24.74 -2.55
CA ILE A 190 10.41 23.41 -1.98
C ILE A 190 10.28 23.45 -0.46
N ASP A 191 10.96 24.39 0.19
CA ASP A 191 10.96 24.56 1.65
C ASP A 191 9.53 24.80 2.17
N TRP A 192 8.69 25.48 1.39
CA TRP A 192 7.27 25.67 1.71
C TRP A 192 6.53 24.33 1.88
N LEU A 193 6.86 23.33 1.05
CA LEU A 193 6.27 22.00 1.11
C LEU A 193 6.90 21.17 2.23
N VAL A 194 8.24 21.15 2.31
CA VAL A 194 8.98 20.41 3.35
C VAL A 194 8.57 20.86 4.75
N ASP A 195 8.39 22.16 4.97
CA ASP A 195 7.97 22.70 6.27
C ASP A 195 6.57 22.26 6.71
N GLN A 196 5.71 21.90 5.77
CA GLN A 196 4.36 21.40 6.03
C GLN A 196 4.31 19.87 6.18
N ILE A 197 5.25 19.16 5.57
CA ILE A 197 5.42 17.70 5.72
C ILE A 197 6.09 17.43 7.07
N LYS A 198 5.32 17.62 8.15
CA LYS A 198 5.70 17.27 9.52
C LYS A 198 4.80 16.14 10.00
N GLY A 199 5.38 14.96 10.17
CA GLY A 199 4.68 13.76 10.65
C GLY A 199 5.51 13.02 11.69
N GLU A 200 4.82 12.28 12.55
CA GLU A 200 5.47 11.30 13.43
C GLU A 200 5.82 10.04 12.63
N HIS A 201 6.70 9.19 13.18
CA HIS A 201 7.01 7.89 12.59
C HIS A 201 5.71 7.10 12.32
N GLY A 202 5.56 6.59 11.09
CA GLY A 202 4.34 5.87 10.66
C GLY A 202 3.29 6.72 9.95
N THR A 203 3.53 8.02 9.74
CA THR A 203 2.66 8.88 8.92
C THR A 203 2.87 8.56 7.43
N ASN A 204 1.78 8.27 6.71
CA ASN A 204 1.79 8.07 5.26
C ASN A 204 1.44 9.38 4.55
N PHE A 205 2.24 9.74 3.55
CA PHE A 205 1.99 10.90 2.69
C PHE A 205 1.55 10.42 1.31
N VAL A 206 0.43 10.94 0.81
CA VAL A 206 -0.07 10.64 -0.53
C VAL A 206 -0.08 11.93 -1.33
N PHE A 207 0.72 11.96 -2.39
CA PHE A 207 0.87 13.10 -3.27
C PHE A 207 0.01 12.91 -4.52
N ASP A 208 -0.94 13.81 -4.76
CA ASP A 208 -1.66 13.95 -6.02
C ASP A 208 -0.86 14.88 -6.93
N LEU A 209 -0.50 14.41 -8.12
CA LEU A 209 0.40 15.12 -9.04
C LEU A 209 -0.34 15.46 -10.34
N PRO A 210 0.10 16.49 -11.09
CA PRO A 210 -0.54 16.85 -12.34
C PRO A 210 -0.55 15.70 -13.36
N GLY A 211 -1.63 15.53 -14.11
CA GLY A 211 -1.83 14.43 -15.07
C GLY A 211 -1.05 14.54 -16.39
N GLN A 212 -0.32 15.61 -16.63
CA GLN A 212 0.35 15.92 -17.89
C GLN A 212 1.65 15.12 -18.01
N VAL A 213 1.70 14.18 -18.96
CA VAL A 213 2.81 13.23 -19.16
C VAL A 213 4.15 13.91 -19.44
N GLU A 214 4.14 15.11 -20.02
CA GLU A 214 5.34 15.83 -20.39
C GLU A 214 6.21 16.21 -19.18
N LEU A 215 5.57 16.41 -18.01
CA LEU A 215 6.26 16.71 -16.76
C LEU A 215 7.15 15.57 -16.28
N TYR A 216 6.81 14.33 -16.63
CA TYR A 216 7.51 13.12 -16.18
C TYR A 216 8.54 12.61 -17.20
N CYS A 217 8.34 12.92 -18.48
CA CYS A 217 9.21 12.43 -19.55
C CYS A 217 10.26 13.44 -20.03
N HIS A 218 9.93 14.74 -20.05
CA HIS A 218 10.76 15.75 -20.72
C HIS A 218 11.48 16.70 -19.75
N HIS A 219 10.89 16.92 -18.56
CA HIS A 219 11.42 17.87 -17.58
C HIS A 219 11.94 17.14 -16.34
N ASP A 220 13.06 17.64 -15.79
CA ASP A 220 13.66 17.06 -14.59
C ASP A 220 13.05 17.65 -13.29
N THR A 221 12.12 18.59 -13.39
CA THR A 221 11.49 19.28 -12.25
C THR A 221 10.84 18.33 -11.25
N ILE A 222 10.06 17.35 -11.71
CA ILE A 222 9.42 16.36 -10.82
C ILE A 222 10.46 15.51 -10.10
N ARG A 223 11.48 15.04 -10.83
CA ARG A 223 12.60 14.28 -10.26
C ARG A 223 13.31 15.09 -9.17
N ASN A 224 13.60 16.36 -9.45
CA ASN A 224 14.29 17.23 -8.49
C ASN A 224 13.43 17.51 -7.25
N ILE A 225 12.12 17.70 -7.41
CA ILE A 225 11.17 17.82 -6.29
C ILE A 225 11.24 16.57 -5.42
N PHE A 226 11.17 15.38 -6.02
CA PHE A 226 11.23 14.13 -5.25
C PHE A 226 12.58 13.91 -4.58
N SER A 227 13.70 14.23 -5.24
CA SER A 227 15.03 14.16 -4.63
C SER A 227 15.13 15.07 -3.41
N LYS A 228 14.64 16.31 -3.50
CA LYS A 228 14.61 17.24 -2.37
C LYS A 228 13.69 16.76 -1.25
N LEU A 229 12.54 16.16 -1.57
CA LEU A 229 11.64 15.57 -0.56
C LEU A 229 12.27 14.36 0.15
N ASN A 230 13.01 13.52 -0.57
CA ASN A 230 13.73 12.39 0.01
C ASN A 230 14.89 12.87 0.92
N GLU A 231 15.69 13.82 0.44
CA GLU A 231 16.87 14.35 1.17
C GLU A 231 16.49 15.24 2.37
N ASN A 232 15.60 16.22 2.16
CA ASN A 232 15.27 17.22 3.19
C ASN A 232 14.08 16.78 4.06
N GLY A 233 13.15 16.02 3.49
CA GLY A 233 11.96 15.53 4.19
C GLY A 233 12.17 14.17 4.88
N ASN A 234 13.31 13.51 4.64
CA ASN A 234 13.60 12.14 5.12
C ASN A 234 12.46 11.16 4.78
N LEU A 235 11.89 11.30 3.57
CA LEU A 235 10.78 10.50 3.09
C LEU A 235 11.23 9.38 2.17
N GLN A 236 10.79 8.15 2.44
CA GLN A 236 10.89 7.06 1.47
C GLN A 236 9.71 7.18 0.48
N LEU A 237 10.03 7.40 -0.79
CA LEU A 237 9.04 7.64 -1.84
C LEU A 237 8.96 6.46 -2.82
N CYS A 238 7.74 6.10 -3.18
CA CYS A 238 7.42 5.19 -4.27
C CYS A 238 6.41 5.87 -5.20
N VAL A 239 6.54 5.65 -6.49
CA VAL A 239 5.64 6.19 -7.50
C VAL A 239 4.63 5.13 -7.91
N VAL A 240 3.35 5.51 -7.87
CA VAL A 240 2.24 4.70 -8.39
C VAL A 240 1.80 5.29 -9.72
N HIS A 241 2.12 4.60 -10.80
CA HIS A 241 1.84 5.05 -12.16
C HIS A 241 0.59 4.37 -12.70
N LEU A 242 -0.45 5.17 -12.97
CA LEU A 242 -1.75 4.68 -13.41
C LEU A 242 -1.83 4.67 -14.93
N VAL A 243 -2.04 3.49 -15.51
CA VAL A 243 -2.23 3.27 -16.94
C VAL A 243 -3.65 2.77 -17.19
N ASP A 244 -4.32 3.29 -18.22
CA ASP A 244 -5.66 2.83 -18.59
C ASP A 244 -5.57 1.44 -19.26
N SER A 245 -6.31 0.47 -18.75
CA SER A 245 -6.35 -0.88 -19.34
C SER A 245 -6.87 -0.91 -20.79
N HIS A 246 -7.55 0.14 -21.26
CA HIS A 246 -7.94 0.25 -22.65
C HIS A 246 -6.74 0.25 -23.61
N HIS A 247 -5.54 0.64 -23.17
CA HIS A 247 -4.34 0.57 -24.00
C HIS A 247 -3.96 -0.85 -24.41
N CYS A 248 -4.38 -1.88 -23.66
CA CYS A 248 -4.17 -3.29 -24.01
C CYS A 248 -5.03 -3.78 -25.19
N SER A 249 -6.01 -2.99 -25.65
CA SER A 249 -6.90 -3.36 -26.75
C SER A 249 -6.28 -3.29 -28.15
N ASP A 250 -5.09 -2.71 -28.28
CA ASP A 250 -4.39 -2.52 -29.54
C ASP A 250 -2.89 -2.60 -29.30
N ALA A 251 -2.17 -3.35 -30.14
CA ALA A 251 -0.74 -3.58 -30.00
C ALA A 251 0.08 -2.27 -30.00
N GLY A 252 -0.27 -1.33 -30.89
CA GLY A 252 0.41 -0.04 -30.98
C GLY A 252 0.19 0.83 -29.74
N LYS A 253 -1.05 0.89 -29.24
CA LYS A 253 -1.37 1.60 -27.98
C LYS A 253 -0.65 0.98 -26.79
N PHE A 254 -0.57 -0.34 -26.72
CA PHE A 254 0.10 -1.02 -25.62
C PHE A 254 1.62 -0.77 -25.63
N ILE A 255 2.27 -0.87 -26.79
CA ILE A 255 3.70 -0.53 -26.94
C ILE A 255 3.97 0.93 -26.58
N ALA A 256 3.09 1.86 -26.97
CA ALA A 256 3.22 3.26 -26.56
C ALA A 256 3.12 3.43 -25.03
N ALA A 257 2.20 2.72 -24.37
CA ALA A 257 2.07 2.73 -22.92
C ALA A 257 3.30 2.12 -22.21
N LEU A 258 3.87 1.06 -22.76
CA LEU A 258 5.11 0.44 -22.27
C LEU A 258 6.29 1.40 -22.36
N MET A 259 6.48 2.05 -23.52
CA MET A 259 7.54 3.04 -23.72
C MET A 259 7.40 4.23 -22.78
N LEU A 260 6.17 4.72 -22.58
CA LEU A 260 5.89 5.82 -21.66
C LEU A 260 6.25 5.43 -20.21
N SER A 261 5.81 4.25 -19.78
CA SER A 261 6.09 3.71 -18.44
C SER A 261 7.58 3.53 -18.21
N LEU A 262 8.30 2.92 -19.17
CA LEU A 262 9.75 2.75 -19.10
C LEU A 262 10.47 4.10 -19.02
N THR A 263 10.06 5.07 -19.84
CA THR A 263 10.65 6.41 -19.86
C THR A 263 10.47 7.11 -18.52
N ALA A 264 9.26 7.06 -17.95
CA ALA A 264 8.97 7.64 -16.64
C ALA A 264 9.80 6.97 -15.53
N MET A 265 9.90 5.64 -15.52
CA MET A 265 10.72 4.88 -14.57
C MET A 265 12.19 5.31 -14.61
N LEU A 266 12.78 5.41 -15.80
CA LEU A 266 14.18 5.81 -15.97
C LEU A 266 14.43 7.28 -15.58
N LYS A 267 13.48 8.17 -15.88
CA LYS A 267 13.60 9.60 -15.59
C LYS A 267 13.46 9.89 -14.10
N ILE A 268 12.43 9.35 -13.45
CA ILE A 268 12.11 9.59 -12.05
C ILE A 268 13.10 8.87 -11.13
N ALA A 269 13.56 7.68 -11.52
CA ALA A 269 14.56 6.90 -10.77
C ALA A 269 14.18 6.60 -9.31
N LEU A 270 12.89 6.32 -9.07
CA LEU A 270 12.34 5.84 -7.79
C LEU A 270 11.68 4.46 -7.98
N PRO A 271 11.47 3.69 -6.90
CA PRO A 271 10.62 2.50 -6.94
C PRO A 271 9.28 2.82 -7.59
N HIS A 272 8.93 2.08 -8.65
CA HIS A 272 7.77 2.36 -9.49
C HIS A 272 6.82 1.16 -9.47
N ILE A 273 5.54 1.42 -9.26
CA ILE A 273 4.47 0.44 -9.37
C ILE A 273 3.56 0.90 -10.50
N ASN A 274 3.57 0.20 -11.63
CA ASN A 274 2.63 0.48 -12.70
C ASN A 274 1.32 -0.28 -12.46
N LEU A 275 0.20 0.42 -12.50
CA LEU A 275 -1.13 -0.15 -12.29
C LEU A 275 -1.97 -0.02 -13.55
N LEU A 276 -2.52 -1.13 -14.02
CA LEU A 276 -3.56 -1.11 -15.04
C LEU A 276 -4.92 -0.87 -14.38
N THR A 277 -5.47 0.30 -14.62
CA THR A 277 -6.73 0.79 -14.04
C THR A 277 -7.94 0.47 -14.94
N LYS A 278 -9.15 0.69 -14.42
CA LYS A 278 -10.43 0.47 -15.13
C LYS A 278 -10.62 -0.96 -15.65
N VAL A 279 -10.08 -1.94 -14.91
CA VAL A 279 -10.16 -3.36 -15.27
C VAL A 279 -11.61 -3.86 -15.35
N ASP A 280 -12.55 -3.20 -14.68
CA ASP A 280 -13.98 -3.45 -14.84
C ASP A 280 -14.49 -3.21 -16.26
N LEU A 281 -13.88 -2.28 -17.01
CA LEU A 281 -14.15 -2.06 -18.43
C LEU A 281 -13.42 -3.07 -19.30
N LEU A 282 -12.21 -3.47 -18.92
CA LEU A 282 -11.47 -4.53 -19.61
C LEU A 282 -12.26 -5.84 -19.66
N LYS A 283 -12.90 -6.22 -18.54
CA LYS A 283 -13.77 -7.41 -18.46
C LYS A 283 -14.91 -7.41 -19.49
N LYS A 284 -15.43 -6.23 -19.85
CA LYS A 284 -16.49 -6.08 -20.85
C LYS A 284 -15.99 -6.17 -22.29
N HIS A 285 -14.67 -6.13 -22.47
CA HIS A 285 -13.98 -6.10 -23.76
C HIS A 285 -12.88 -7.15 -23.86
N MET A 286 -12.95 -8.23 -23.06
CA MET A 286 -11.97 -9.32 -23.12
C MET A 286 -11.96 -10.02 -24.47
N ASP A 287 -13.08 -9.99 -25.20
CA ASP A 287 -13.21 -10.46 -26.58
C ASP A 287 -12.34 -9.68 -27.58
N LYS A 288 -11.88 -8.48 -27.20
CA LYS A 288 -11.02 -7.63 -28.02
C LYS A 288 -9.53 -7.74 -27.65
N LEU A 289 -9.20 -8.48 -26.61
CA LEU A 289 -7.80 -8.74 -26.25
C LEU A 289 -7.28 -9.88 -27.11
N GLU A 290 -6.16 -9.65 -27.80
CA GLU A 290 -5.51 -10.68 -28.62
C GLU A 290 -4.87 -11.79 -27.77
N PHE A 291 -4.54 -11.49 -26.51
CA PHE A 291 -3.80 -12.38 -25.59
C PHE A 291 -4.44 -12.41 -24.20
N GLY A 292 -4.03 -13.38 -23.39
CA GLY A 292 -4.44 -13.47 -21.98
C GLY A 292 -3.99 -12.26 -21.17
N ILE A 293 -4.60 -12.03 -20.01
CA ILE A 293 -4.27 -10.86 -19.18
C ILE A 293 -2.82 -10.92 -18.68
N ASP A 294 -2.32 -12.12 -18.37
CA ASP A 294 -0.95 -12.36 -17.90
C ASP A 294 0.10 -11.84 -18.87
N PHE A 295 -0.18 -11.92 -20.18
CA PHE A 295 0.68 -11.35 -21.23
C PHE A 295 0.91 -9.86 -21.03
N TYR A 296 -0.15 -9.11 -20.72
CA TYR A 296 -0.09 -7.65 -20.57
C TYR A 296 0.45 -7.23 -19.19
N THR A 297 0.20 -8.03 -18.15
CA THR A 297 0.67 -7.71 -16.79
C THR A 297 2.15 -8.05 -16.59
N GLU A 298 2.58 -9.19 -17.09
CA GLU A 298 3.98 -9.64 -16.99
C GLU A 298 4.84 -9.19 -18.18
N VAL A 299 4.22 -8.57 -19.20
CA VAL A 299 4.90 -8.07 -20.40
C VAL A 299 5.70 -9.21 -21.06
N LEU A 300 5.02 -10.33 -21.28
CA LEU A 300 5.63 -11.55 -21.82
C LEU A 300 5.85 -11.41 -23.33
N ASP A 301 7.02 -11.84 -23.81
CA ASP A 301 7.40 -11.98 -25.23
C ASP A 301 6.64 -11.06 -26.19
N LEU A 302 7.07 -9.80 -26.27
CA LEU A 302 6.39 -8.78 -27.06
C LEU A 302 6.50 -9.04 -28.57
N ASN A 303 7.30 -10.02 -29.01
CA ASN A 303 7.36 -10.43 -30.41
C ASN A 303 5.99 -10.88 -30.95
N TYR A 304 5.09 -11.39 -30.10
CA TYR A 304 3.71 -11.69 -30.51
C TYR A 304 2.95 -10.44 -30.99
N LEU A 305 3.27 -9.26 -30.45
CA LEU A 305 2.68 -8.00 -30.91
C LEU A 305 3.28 -7.53 -32.23
N LEU A 306 4.52 -7.92 -32.56
CA LEU A 306 5.11 -7.60 -33.86
C LEU A 306 4.33 -8.26 -34.99
N ASP A 307 3.91 -9.51 -34.81
CA ASP A 307 3.13 -10.22 -35.82
C ASP A 307 1.79 -9.50 -36.06
N SER A 308 1.13 -9.03 -35.01
CA SER A 308 -0.09 -8.22 -35.12
C SER A 308 0.18 -6.89 -35.86
N LEU A 309 1.23 -6.16 -35.49
CA LEU A 309 1.62 -4.91 -36.15
C LEU A 309 2.08 -5.09 -37.60
N ASP A 310 2.63 -6.24 -37.97
CA ASP A 310 3.06 -6.51 -39.33
C ASP A 310 1.88 -6.84 -40.26
N THR A 311 0.75 -7.29 -39.71
CA THR A 311 -0.47 -7.55 -40.49
C THR A 311 -1.27 -6.29 -40.81
N ASP A 312 -1.10 -5.21 -40.04
CA ASP A 312 -1.79 -3.95 -40.30
C ASP A 312 -1.16 -3.14 -41.44
N ASN A 313 -2.02 -2.62 -42.32
CA ASN A 313 -1.62 -1.94 -43.56
C ASN A 313 -0.83 -0.65 -43.32
N PHE A 314 -1.00 -0.01 -42.16
CA PHE A 314 -0.31 1.23 -41.81
C PHE A 314 1.03 0.95 -41.11
N THR A 315 1.09 -0.03 -40.21
CA THR A 315 2.27 -0.30 -39.38
C THR A 315 3.30 -1.25 -40.00
N ASN A 316 2.91 -2.09 -40.96
CA ASN A 316 3.82 -3.04 -41.63
C ASN A 316 5.07 -2.37 -42.23
N LYS A 317 4.94 -1.15 -42.77
CA LYS A 317 6.09 -0.39 -43.32
C LYS A 317 7.14 -0.01 -42.27
N TYR A 318 6.82 -0.08 -40.98
CA TYR A 318 7.69 0.29 -39.86
C TYR A 318 8.24 -0.91 -39.08
N LYS A 319 8.20 -2.13 -39.64
CA LYS A 319 8.67 -3.36 -38.98
C LYS A 319 10.01 -3.23 -38.23
N LYS A 320 11.03 -2.62 -38.86
CA LYS A 320 12.34 -2.41 -38.23
C LYS A 320 12.28 -1.49 -37.00
N LEU A 321 11.44 -0.46 -37.05
CA LEU A 321 11.26 0.46 -35.93
C LEU A 321 10.51 -0.24 -34.79
N ASN A 322 9.42 -0.95 -35.08
CA ASN A 322 8.64 -1.67 -34.09
C ASN A 322 9.50 -2.72 -33.36
N SER A 323 10.31 -3.48 -34.11
CA SER A 323 11.25 -4.44 -33.54
C SER A 323 12.31 -3.78 -32.65
N ALA A 324 12.85 -2.62 -33.04
CA ALA A 324 13.79 -1.89 -32.21
C ALA A 324 13.15 -1.36 -30.92
N LEU A 325 11.90 -0.87 -30.98
CA LEU A 325 11.18 -0.41 -29.80
C LEU A 325 10.91 -1.55 -28.81
N ILE A 326 10.50 -2.71 -29.31
CA ILE A 326 10.26 -3.89 -28.48
C ILE A 326 11.54 -4.42 -27.85
N SER A 327 12.63 -4.50 -28.63
CA SER A 327 13.95 -4.85 -28.10
C SER A 327 14.33 -3.97 -26.92
N ILE A 328 14.11 -2.64 -27.00
CA ILE A 328 14.41 -1.74 -25.88
C ILE A 328 13.58 -2.11 -24.64
N ILE A 329 12.28 -2.37 -24.80
CA ILE A 329 11.42 -2.70 -23.65
C ILE A 329 11.86 -4.02 -23.00
N GLU A 330 12.12 -5.04 -23.81
CA GLU A 330 12.56 -6.36 -23.36
C GLU A 330 13.97 -6.32 -22.74
N ASP A 331 14.91 -5.59 -23.34
CA ASP A 331 16.29 -5.47 -22.86
C ASP A 331 16.36 -4.84 -21.45
N TYR A 332 15.49 -3.86 -21.15
CA TYR A 332 15.42 -3.29 -19.81
C TYR A 332 14.69 -4.23 -18.83
N SER A 333 13.65 -4.95 -19.29
CA SER A 333 12.85 -5.87 -18.44
C SER A 333 12.36 -5.26 -17.12
N LEU A 334 12.14 -3.93 -17.09
CA LEU A 334 11.75 -3.21 -15.88
C LEU A 334 10.23 -3.07 -15.73
N VAL A 335 9.50 -3.09 -16.84
CA VAL A 335 8.08 -2.76 -16.85
C VAL A 335 7.26 -4.01 -16.57
N SER A 336 6.50 -3.97 -15.49
CA SER A 336 5.41 -4.89 -15.21
C SER A 336 4.22 -4.08 -14.70
N PHE A 337 3.03 -4.68 -14.79
CA PHE A 337 1.79 -4.05 -14.33
C PHE A 337 1.05 -4.93 -13.35
N GLN A 338 0.44 -4.29 -12.36
CA GLN A 338 -0.56 -4.90 -11.49
C GLN A 338 -1.96 -4.43 -11.89
N LEU A 339 -2.91 -5.35 -11.99
CA LEU A 339 -4.32 -4.99 -12.22
C LEU A 339 -4.92 -4.36 -10.97
N VAL A 340 -5.63 -3.25 -11.15
CA VAL A 340 -6.38 -2.61 -10.07
C VAL A 340 -7.83 -2.35 -10.47
N ASN A 341 -8.76 -2.81 -9.63
CA ASN A 341 -10.16 -2.44 -9.70
C ASN A 341 -10.49 -1.51 -8.53
N MET A 342 -10.71 -0.23 -8.82
CA MET A 342 -10.99 0.80 -7.81
C MET A 342 -12.32 0.59 -7.06
N PHE A 343 -13.19 -0.29 -7.56
CA PHE A 343 -14.46 -0.65 -6.93
C PHE A 343 -14.34 -1.88 -6.02
N LYS A 344 -13.19 -2.56 -5.98
CA LYS A 344 -12.95 -3.74 -5.14
C LYS A 344 -11.91 -3.44 -4.07
N GLU A 345 -12.32 -3.61 -2.82
CA GLU A 345 -11.48 -3.34 -1.65
C GLU A 345 -10.24 -4.26 -1.60
N GLU A 346 -10.41 -5.56 -1.84
CA GLU A 346 -9.33 -6.55 -1.92
C GLU A 346 -8.23 -6.15 -2.91
N SER A 347 -8.64 -5.61 -4.07
CA SER A 347 -7.71 -5.16 -5.11
C SER A 347 -6.90 -3.96 -4.65
N LEU A 348 -7.53 -3.02 -3.92
CA LEU A 348 -6.84 -1.86 -3.37
C LEU A 348 -5.92 -2.21 -2.19
N MET A 349 -6.30 -3.22 -1.39
CA MET A 349 -5.44 -3.77 -0.34
C MET A 349 -4.17 -4.42 -0.91
N CYS A 350 -4.29 -5.15 -2.03
CA CYS A 350 -3.13 -5.66 -2.75
C CYS A 350 -2.19 -4.52 -3.20
N VAL A 351 -2.74 -3.45 -3.78
CA VAL A 351 -1.95 -2.27 -4.18
C VAL A 351 -1.27 -1.62 -2.97
N LYS A 352 -1.99 -1.44 -1.86
CA LYS A 352 -1.40 -0.92 -0.62
C LYS A 352 -0.21 -1.76 -0.16
N ASN A 353 -0.35 -3.08 -0.14
CA ASN A 353 0.74 -3.98 0.28
C ASN A 353 1.95 -3.90 -0.67
N LEU A 354 1.71 -3.73 -1.97
CA LEU A 354 2.79 -3.52 -2.95
C LEU A 354 3.51 -2.18 -2.71
N VAL A 355 2.77 -1.11 -2.42
CA VAL A 355 3.33 0.22 -2.10
C VAL A 355 4.14 0.15 -0.80
N ASP A 356 3.61 -0.47 0.25
CA ASP A 356 4.33 -0.68 1.50
C ASP A 356 5.65 -1.45 1.23
N LYS A 357 5.60 -2.54 0.48
CA LYS A 357 6.80 -3.31 0.09
C LYS A 357 7.81 -2.48 -0.71
N ALA A 358 7.35 -1.68 -1.67
CA ALA A 358 8.22 -0.84 -2.51
C ALA A 358 8.89 0.30 -1.73
N ASN A 359 8.22 0.83 -0.71
CA ASN A 359 8.80 1.79 0.23
C ASN A 359 9.80 1.15 1.20
N GLY A 360 10.04 -0.17 1.12
CA GLY A 360 10.93 -0.87 2.06
C GLY A 360 10.26 -1.18 3.40
N TYR A 361 8.94 -0.98 3.51
CA TYR A 361 8.15 -1.52 4.60
C TYR A 361 7.98 -3.02 4.36
N VAL A 362 9.01 -3.78 4.72
CA VAL A 362 9.04 -5.24 4.56
C VAL A 362 8.19 -5.87 5.67
N PHE A 363 6.95 -6.20 5.33
CA PHE A 363 6.30 -7.37 5.92
C PHE A 363 7.13 -8.59 5.48
N LYS A 364 7.89 -9.22 6.39
CA LYS A 364 8.77 -10.36 6.07
C LYS A 364 7.91 -11.44 5.37
N ALA A 365 8.20 -11.71 4.10
CA ALA A 365 7.36 -12.42 3.14
C ALA A 365 7.10 -13.93 3.41
N GLU A 366 7.31 -14.42 4.63
CA GLU A 366 6.91 -15.79 5.04
C GLU A 366 5.49 -15.84 5.65
N GLU A 367 4.82 -14.68 5.73
CA GLU A 367 3.50 -14.49 6.36
C GLU A 367 2.29 -15.15 5.65
N GLY A 368 2.45 -15.83 4.51
CA GLY A 368 1.31 -16.48 3.84
C GLY A 368 1.10 -17.95 4.24
N ARG A 369 2.18 -18.74 4.18
CA ARG A 369 2.10 -20.21 4.31
C ARG A 369 2.05 -20.66 5.76
N HIS A 370 2.80 -20.00 6.64
CA HIS A 370 2.81 -20.35 8.05
C HIS A 370 1.51 -19.93 8.76
N ILE A 371 0.96 -18.75 8.42
CA ILE A 371 -0.27 -18.22 9.02
C ILE A 371 -1.49 -19.09 8.68
N ASN A 372 -1.67 -19.50 7.41
CA ASN A 372 -2.73 -20.45 7.05
C ASN A 372 -2.55 -21.79 7.78
N SER A 373 -1.32 -22.29 7.91
CA SER A 373 -1.05 -23.52 8.67
C SER A 373 -1.35 -23.39 10.16
N MET A 374 -1.04 -22.24 10.78
CA MET A 374 -1.29 -21.97 12.19
C MET A 374 -2.78 -21.72 12.46
N LEU A 375 -3.49 -21.00 11.59
CA LEU A 375 -4.93 -20.80 11.67
C LEU A 375 -5.68 -22.12 11.40
N ALA A 376 -5.26 -22.93 10.43
CA ALA A 376 -5.80 -24.27 10.19
C ALA A 376 -5.60 -25.19 11.40
N CYS A 377 -4.43 -25.10 12.06
CA CYS A 377 -4.16 -25.79 13.32
C CYS A 377 -5.02 -25.27 14.50
N ALA A 378 -5.28 -23.95 14.58
CA ALA A 378 -6.13 -23.33 15.59
C ALA A 378 -7.63 -23.61 15.38
N MET A 379 -8.05 -23.74 14.11
CA MET A 379 -9.45 -23.95 13.71
C MET A 379 -9.80 -25.41 13.45
N GLY A 380 -8.82 -26.33 13.46
CA GLY A 380 -9.02 -27.77 13.31
C GLY A 380 -9.44 -28.21 11.90
N ILE A 381 -9.09 -27.45 10.86
CA ILE A 381 -9.47 -27.72 9.47
C ILE A 381 -8.28 -28.37 8.76
N ASN A 382 -8.42 -29.62 8.34
CA ASN A 382 -7.49 -30.24 7.38
C ASN A 382 -7.86 -29.74 5.97
N GLU A 383 -6.94 -29.05 5.29
CA GLU A 383 -7.15 -28.58 3.91
C GLU A 383 -7.28 -29.75 2.92
N PRO A 384 -8.27 -29.71 2.00
CA PRO A 384 -8.09 -30.21 0.65
C PRO A 384 -7.50 -29.08 -0.22
N ASN A 385 -6.45 -29.40 -0.97
CA ASN A 385 -5.89 -28.55 -2.03
C ASN A 385 -6.98 -28.29 -3.09
N ASP A 386 -7.29 -27.03 -3.41
CA ASP A 386 -8.00 -26.69 -4.63
C ASP A 386 -7.27 -25.62 -5.44
N VAL A 387 -7.08 -25.97 -6.71
CA VAL A 387 -6.25 -25.36 -7.75
C VAL A 387 -7.09 -24.42 -8.64
N ASP A 388 -8.27 -24.00 -8.18
CA ASP A 388 -9.33 -23.54 -9.09
C ASP A 388 -9.64 -22.03 -9.11
N ASN A 389 -8.70 -21.16 -8.70
CA ASN A 389 -8.93 -19.69 -8.77
C ASN A 389 -7.83 -18.94 -9.56
N LEU A 390 -7.72 -19.28 -10.85
CA LEU A 390 -7.24 -18.34 -11.88
C LEU A 390 -8.38 -17.44 -12.35
#